data_AF-F2RZQ1-F1
#
_entry.id   AF-F2RZQ1-F1
#
_cell.length_a   1.000
_cell.length_b   1.000
_cell.length_c   1.000
_cell.angle_alpha   90.00
_cell.angle_beta   90.00
_cell.angle_gamma   90.00
#
_symmetry.space_group_name_H-M   'P 1'
#
loop_
_entity.id
_entity.type
_entity.pdbx_description
1 polymer ?
#
loop_
_entity_poly.entity_id
_entity_poly.type
_entity_poly.pdbx_seq_one_letter_code
_entity_poly.pdbx_strand_id
1 'polypeptide(L)'
;MLSPVAAAVAAVVALISLVLFTPSLPGYIVRSALQWLGYLNQKKSEARRALIRARVRVEEEDYRSRRARQTADLKVEEDWETVDKDGGDNGQSSSTSSSNERNCSDWAGIVGFFHPFCNAGGGGERVLWAAIAAVQKRWPKAICAVYTGDHDVDKATMLKNIEVGYLYSLLHPPTVVFLYLSMRRYVLSSTWPHFTLLGQSIGSLILAHDAFTLLVPDIFIDTMGYAFASALSHYLFPEVPTGSRHIRFQRPEFRGGKRLERNRQKTLLAHVCATIRLGRIYN
;
A
#
# COMPACT_ATOMS: atom_id res chain seq x y z
N MET A 1 60.05 6.81 18.03
CA MET A 1 58.92 7.21 17.18
C MET A 1 58.49 5.99 16.38
N LEU A 2 57.24 5.52 16.54
CA LEU A 2 56.71 4.46 15.69
C LEU A 2 56.70 4.95 14.23
N SER A 3 57.09 4.09 13.30
CA SER A 3 56.95 4.43 11.88
C SER A 3 55.46 4.69 11.57
N PRO A 4 55.15 5.58 10.62
CA PRO A 4 53.77 5.86 10.24
C PRO A 4 53.01 4.58 9.84
N VAL A 5 53.72 3.59 9.30
CA VAL A 5 53.18 2.27 8.97
C VAL A 5 52.78 1.49 10.23
N ALA A 6 53.64 1.45 11.26
CA ALA A 6 53.33 0.74 12.51
C ALA A 6 52.14 1.37 13.27
N ALA A 7 52.02 2.70 13.22
CA ALA A 7 50.88 3.41 13.78
C ALA A 7 49.57 3.10 13.04
N ALA A 8 49.61 3.05 11.70
CA ALA A 8 48.44 2.68 10.89
C ALA A 8 47.98 1.24 11.14
N VAL A 9 48.92 0.29 11.24
CA VAL A 9 48.62 -1.11 11.54
C VAL A 9 48.00 -1.26 12.93
N ALA A 10 48.55 -0.60 13.95
CA ALA A 10 48.00 -0.63 15.30
C ALA A 10 46.57 -0.06 15.37
N ALA A 11 46.28 1.01 14.63
CA ALA A 11 44.95 1.59 14.55
C ALA A 11 43.93 0.65 13.90
N VAL A 12 44.30 -0.03 12.81
CA VAL A 12 43.43 -1.00 12.13
C VAL A 12 43.16 -2.21 13.04
N VAL A 13 44.17 -2.73 13.74
CA VAL A 13 44.00 -3.84 14.68
C VAL A 13 43.09 -3.45 15.84
N ALA A 14 43.27 -2.25 16.43
CA ALA A 14 42.39 -1.76 17.50
C ALA A 14 40.93 -1.59 17.03
N LEU A 15 40.70 -1.10 15.81
CA LEU A 15 39.37 -1.01 15.22
C LEU A 15 38.73 -2.39 15.01
N ILE A 16 39.48 -3.37 14.49
CA ILE A 16 39.00 -4.74 14.31
C ILE A 16 38.67 -5.37 15.67
N SER A 17 39.54 -5.20 16.68
CA SER A 17 39.28 -5.70 18.03
C SER A 17 38.05 -5.06 18.67
N LEU A 18 37.86 -3.74 18.52
CA LEU A 18 36.65 -3.06 19.00
C LEU A 18 35.38 -3.62 18.34
N VAL A 19 35.41 -3.83 17.02
CA VAL A 19 34.30 -4.39 16.24
C VAL A 19 33.97 -5.84 16.64
N LEU A 20 34.99 -6.66 16.94
CA LEU A 20 34.81 -8.05 17.36
C LEU A 20 34.35 -8.18 18.83
N PHE A 21 34.84 -7.32 19.73
CA PHE A 21 34.49 -7.36 21.16
C PHE A 21 33.23 -6.57 21.51
N THR A 22 32.70 -5.76 20.58
CA THR A 22 31.38 -5.14 20.70
C THR A 22 30.45 -5.68 19.61
N PRO A 23 29.88 -6.90 19.78
CA PRO A 23 29.06 -7.55 18.76
C PRO A 23 27.81 -6.74 18.33
N SER A 24 27.45 -5.70 19.08
CA SER A 24 26.39 -4.74 18.74
C SER A 24 26.81 -3.62 17.77
N LEU A 25 28.11 -3.31 17.67
CA LEU A 25 28.63 -2.19 16.89
C LEU A 25 28.50 -2.40 15.37
N PRO A 26 28.82 -3.58 14.78
CA PRO A 26 28.50 -3.85 13.38
C PRO A 26 27.00 -3.71 13.09
N GLY A 27 26.14 -4.20 13.99
CA GLY A 27 24.70 -4.11 13.85
C GLY A 27 24.19 -2.67 13.86
N TYR A 28 24.75 -1.81 14.71
CA TYR A 28 24.43 -0.38 14.72
C TYR A 28 24.84 0.30 13.41
N ILE A 29 26.06 0.04 12.93
CA ILE A 29 26.55 0.62 11.66
C ILE A 29 25.64 0.20 10.49
N VAL A 30 25.30 -1.09 10.38
CA VAL A 30 24.40 -1.58 9.34
C VAL A 30 23.02 -0.91 9.45
N ARG A 31 22.47 -0.81 10.66
CA ARG A 31 21.18 -0.14 10.88
C ARG A 31 21.22 1.33 10.47
N SER A 32 22.24 2.07 10.87
CA SER A 32 22.42 3.47 10.49
C SER A 32 22.58 3.64 8.98
N ALA A 33 23.34 2.76 8.32
CA ALA A 33 23.49 2.76 6.87
C ALA A 33 22.15 2.50 6.14
N LEU A 34 21.35 1.55 6.63
CA LEU A 34 20.03 1.25 6.07
C LEU A 34 19.05 2.41 6.28
N GLN A 35 19.04 3.03 7.45
CA GLN A 35 18.21 4.21 7.71
C GLN A 35 18.62 5.40 6.83
N TRP A 36 19.92 5.60 6.62
CA TRP A 36 20.41 6.62 5.70
C TRP A 36 19.98 6.34 4.26
N LEU A 37 20.07 5.08 3.80
CA LEU A 37 19.55 4.67 2.49
C LEU A 37 18.03 4.92 2.38
N GLY A 38 17.28 4.64 3.44
CA GLY A 38 15.87 4.96 3.53
C GLY A 38 15.60 6.46 3.38
N TYR A 39 16.34 7.30 4.11
CA TYR A 39 16.24 8.75 4.00
C TYR A 39 16.52 9.25 2.58
N LEU A 40 17.54 8.70 1.90
CA LEU A 40 17.84 9.03 0.52
C LEU A 40 16.69 8.65 -0.42
N ASN A 41 16.10 7.47 -0.24
CA ASN A 41 14.95 7.03 -1.02
C ASN A 41 13.71 7.92 -0.78
N GLN A 42 13.45 8.31 0.47
CA GLN A 42 12.38 9.24 0.81
C GLN A 42 12.57 10.57 0.08
N LYS A 43 13.73 11.20 0.21
CA LYS A 43 14.08 12.45 -0.48
C LYS A 43 13.92 12.35 -1.99
N LYS A 44 14.43 11.28 -2.60
CA LYS A 44 14.32 11.05 -4.04
C LYS A 44 12.85 10.90 -4.47
N SER A 45 12.02 10.31 -3.62
CA SER A 45 10.61 10.08 -3.90
C SER A 45 9.71 11.31 -3.71
N GLU A 46 10.18 12.40 -3.09
CA GLU A 46 9.35 13.58 -2.78
C GLU A 46 8.78 14.25 -4.04
N ALA A 47 9.61 14.42 -5.08
CA ALA A 47 9.17 14.99 -6.34
C ALA A 47 8.05 14.15 -6.99
N ARG A 48 8.22 12.82 -6.97
CA ARG A 48 7.21 11.89 -7.50
C ARG A 48 5.95 11.88 -6.63
N ARG A 49 6.08 11.95 -5.30
CA ARG A 49 4.97 12.10 -4.36
C ARG A 49 4.15 13.36 -4.65
N ALA A 50 4.80 14.49 -4.90
CA ALA A 50 4.13 15.74 -5.26
C ALA A 50 3.38 15.61 -6.59
N LEU A 51 4.00 15.00 -7.60
CA LEU A 51 3.38 14.73 -8.90
C LEU A 51 2.17 13.81 -8.79
N ILE A 52 2.25 12.75 -7.99
CA ILE A 52 1.13 11.84 -7.73
C ILE A 52 -0.03 12.60 -7.10
N ARG A 53 0.22 13.42 -6.08
CA ARG A 53 -0.82 14.24 -5.44
C ARG A 53 -1.46 15.21 -6.42
N ALA A 54 -0.68 15.87 -7.26
CA ALA A 54 -1.18 16.76 -8.30
C ALA A 54 -2.05 16.01 -9.31
N ARG A 55 -1.59 14.83 -9.77
CA ARG A 55 -2.33 13.98 -10.71
C ARG A 55 -3.66 13.52 -10.15
N VAL A 56 -3.68 13.07 -8.89
CA VAL A 56 -4.91 12.64 -8.21
C VAL A 56 -5.90 13.80 -8.08
N ARG A 57 -5.44 15.04 -7.83
CA ARG A 57 -6.32 16.22 -7.79
C ARG A 57 -6.99 16.48 -9.13
N VAL A 58 -6.24 16.42 -10.22
CA VAL A 58 -6.79 16.59 -11.58
C VAL A 58 -7.77 15.47 -11.91
N GLU A 59 -7.42 14.21 -11.65
CA GLU A 59 -8.32 13.07 -11.89
C GLU A 59 -9.59 13.14 -11.03
N GLU A 60 -9.51 13.68 -9.82
CA GLU A 60 -10.64 13.92 -8.92
C GLU A 60 -11.60 14.96 -9.49
N GLU A 61 -11.07 16.08 -10.00
CA GLU A 61 -11.84 17.13 -10.65
C GLU A 61 -12.56 16.57 -11.90
N ASP A 62 -11.82 15.88 -12.77
CA ASP A 62 -12.37 15.23 -13.97
C ASP A 62 -13.45 14.20 -13.64
N TYR A 63 -13.26 13.43 -12.57
CA TYR A 63 -14.23 12.44 -12.11
C TYR A 63 -15.52 13.11 -11.60
N ARG A 64 -15.40 14.18 -10.81
CA ARG A 64 -16.56 14.94 -10.33
C ARG A 64 -17.33 15.60 -11.47
N SER A 65 -16.63 16.21 -12.43
CA SER A 65 -17.26 16.83 -13.61
C SER A 65 -18.02 15.81 -14.45
N ARG A 66 -17.42 14.63 -14.72
CA ARG A 66 -18.09 13.55 -15.45
C ARG A 66 -19.32 13.02 -14.71
N ARG A 67 -19.21 12.81 -13.41
CA ARG A 67 -20.33 12.33 -12.59
C ARG A 67 -21.47 13.34 -12.50
N ALA A 68 -21.15 14.64 -12.40
CA ALA A 68 -22.14 15.71 -12.41
C ALA A 68 -22.89 15.78 -13.75
N ARG A 69 -22.18 15.66 -14.88
CA ARG A 69 -22.81 15.58 -16.22
C ARG A 69 -23.73 14.37 -16.33
N GLN A 70 -23.25 13.19 -15.94
CA GLN A 70 -24.07 11.97 -15.99
C GLN A 70 -25.34 12.08 -15.12
N THR A 71 -25.23 12.71 -13.94
CA THR A 71 -26.40 12.95 -13.07
C THR A 71 -27.35 13.98 -13.67
N ALA A 72 -26.83 14.98 -14.39
CA ALA A 72 -27.66 15.94 -15.12
C ALA A 72 -28.38 15.26 -16.30
N ASP A 73 -27.69 14.45 -17.09
CA ASP A 73 -28.27 13.71 -18.22
C ASP A 73 -29.38 12.76 -17.76
N LEU A 74 -29.16 12.02 -16.66
CA LEU A 74 -30.19 11.14 -16.08
C LEU A 74 -31.41 11.91 -15.56
N LYS A 75 -31.20 13.08 -14.95
CA LYS A 75 -32.32 13.95 -14.52
C LYS A 75 -33.10 14.53 -15.69
N VAL A 76 -32.42 14.83 -16.80
CA VAL A 76 -33.08 15.30 -18.03
C VAL A 76 -33.94 14.17 -18.59
N GLU A 77 -33.43 12.94 -18.69
CA GLU A 77 -34.23 11.78 -19.12
C GLU A 77 -35.41 11.50 -18.17
N GLU A 78 -35.22 11.53 -16.84
CA GLU A 78 -36.32 11.37 -15.87
C GLU A 78 -37.38 12.48 -15.97
N ASP A 79 -36.97 13.74 -16.20
CA ASP A 79 -37.89 14.87 -16.40
C ASP A 79 -38.71 14.68 -17.70
N TRP A 80 -38.10 14.17 -18.77
CA TRP A 80 -38.81 13.79 -20.00
C TRP A 80 -39.79 12.63 -19.80
N GLU A 81 -39.50 11.67 -18.91
CA GLU A 81 -40.43 10.59 -18.55
C GLU A 81 -41.56 11.03 -17.61
N THR A 82 -41.40 12.18 -16.93
CA THR A 82 -42.36 12.69 -15.94
C THR A 82 -43.46 13.58 -16.55
N VAL A 83 -43.33 13.99 -17.82
CA VAL A 83 -44.38 14.76 -18.53
C VAL A 83 -45.66 13.94 -18.77
N ASP A 84 -45.63 12.61 -18.56
CA ASP A 84 -46.80 11.73 -18.73
C ASP A 84 -47.53 11.34 -17.43
N LYS A 85 -47.06 11.72 -16.23
CA LYS A 85 -47.73 11.32 -14.96
C LYS A 85 -47.62 12.35 -13.87
N ASP A 86 -48.71 13.09 -13.66
CA ASP A 86 -48.91 13.98 -12.53
C ASP A 86 -49.55 13.23 -11.34
N GLY A 87 -49.06 13.47 -10.12
CA GLY A 87 -49.58 12.88 -8.87
C GLY A 87 -48.55 12.74 -7.74
N GLY A 88 -48.65 13.60 -6.71
CA GLY A 88 -47.64 13.84 -5.67
C GLY A 88 -47.60 12.88 -4.46
N ASP A 89 -46.59 13.05 -3.60
CA ASP A 89 -46.67 13.38 -2.15
C ASP A 89 -45.27 13.34 -1.48
N ASN A 90 -45.15 14.10 -0.38
CA ASN A 90 -44.04 14.30 0.53
C ASN A 90 -43.58 13.04 1.28
N GLY A 91 -42.29 13.00 1.64
CA GLY A 91 -41.76 11.98 2.56
C GLY A 91 -40.39 12.33 3.12
N GLN A 92 -40.37 13.17 4.14
CA GLN A 92 -39.18 13.51 4.92
C GLN A 92 -38.87 12.39 5.94
N SER A 93 -37.64 11.89 6.00
CA SER A 93 -37.13 11.31 7.25
C SER A 93 -35.61 11.44 7.41
N SER A 94 -35.29 11.91 8.60
CA SER A 94 -34.02 12.20 9.24
C SER A 94 -33.04 11.03 9.28
N SER A 95 -31.78 11.27 8.91
CA SER A 95 -30.65 10.44 9.33
C SER A 95 -29.86 11.16 10.43
N THR A 96 -30.04 10.66 11.65
CA THR A 96 -29.30 11.04 12.85
C THR A 96 -27.82 10.70 12.67
N SER A 97 -27.01 11.71 12.35
CA SER A 97 -25.57 11.58 12.20
C SER A 97 -24.90 11.60 13.58
N SER A 98 -24.41 10.43 13.99
CA SER A 98 -23.62 10.21 15.20
C SER A 98 -22.35 11.06 15.18
N SER A 99 -22.32 12.03 16.07
CA SER A 99 -21.35 13.12 16.20
C SER A 99 -19.99 12.70 16.78
N ASN A 100 -19.47 11.51 16.46
CA ASN A 100 -18.18 11.03 16.99
C ASN A 100 -17.17 10.48 15.95
N GLU A 101 -17.47 10.55 14.64
CA GLU A 101 -16.53 10.12 13.58
C GLU A 101 -15.68 11.26 12.98
N ARG A 102 -15.85 12.50 13.44
CA ARG A 102 -15.28 13.74 12.86
C ARG A 102 -13.78 13.95 13.06
N ASN A 103 -12.99 12.89 13.25
CA ASN A 103 -11.53 13.03 13.32
C ASN A 103 -10.76 11.95 12.55
N CYS A 104 -11.40 10.90 12.03
CA CYS A 104 -10.70 9.83 11.30
C CYS A 104 -10.55 10.15 9.81
N SER A 105 -11.59 10.69 9.17
CA SER A 105 -11.75 10.76 7.71
C SER A 105 -10.90 11.82 7.01
N ASP A 106 -10.27 12.73 7.77
CA ASP A 106 -9.53 13.86 7.20
C ASP A 106 -8.08 13.56 6.82
N TRP A 107 -7.55 12.40 7.22
CA TRP A 107 -6.17 12.03 6.89
C TRP A 107 -6.01 11.83 5.37
N ALA A 108 -4.99 12.52 4.81
CA ALA A 108 -4.73 12.60 3.38
C ALA A 108 -3.28 12.15 3.03
N GLY A 109 -2.89 10.99 3.54
CA GLY A 109 -1.59 10.38 3.23
C GLY A 109 -1.66 9.35 2.11
N ILE A 110 -0.52 8.71 1.85
CA ILE A 110 -0.35 7.67 0.83
C ILE A 110 -0.18 6.31 1.50
N VAL A 111 -1.11 5.40 1.22
CA VAL A 111 -1.03 4.00 1.61
C VAL A 111 -0.50 3.19 0.44
N GLY A 112 0.67 2.57 0.62
CA GLY A 112 1.33 1.73 -0.37
C GLY A 112 0.97 0.26 -0.20
N PHE A 113 0.28 -0.32 -1.17
CA PHE A 113 -0.04 -1.74 -1.24
C PHE A 113 0.95 -2.46 -2.14
N PHE A 114 1.75 -3.37 -1.57
CA PHE A 114 2.71 -4.16 -2.32
C PHE A 114 2.05 -5.44 -2.85
N HIS A 115 1.80 -5.48 -4.17
CA HIS A 115 1.08 -6.55 -4.84
C HIS A 115 1.50 -6.71 -6.32
N PRO A 116 2.63 -7.41 -6.61
CA PRO A 116 3.21 -7.48 -7.96
C PRO A 116 2.35 -8.15 -9.04
N PHE A 117 1.25 -8.80 -8.66
CA PHE A 117 0.33 -9.54 -9.54
C PHE A 117 -1.11 -9.12 -9.25
N CYS A 118 -1.49 -7.89 -9.62
CA CYS A 118 -2.78 -7.31 -9.22
C CYS A 118 -3.91 -7.55 -10.23
N ASN A 119 -3.60 -8.14 -11.39
CA ASN A 119 -4.54 -8.42 -12.47
C ASN A 119 -4.61 -9.93 -12.86
N ALA A 120 -4.10 -10.85 -12.04
CA ALA A 120 -4.06 -12.27 -12.36
C ALA A 120 -5.36 -13.04 -12.05
N GLY A 121 -6.41 -12.39 -11.53
CA GLY A 121 -7.70 -13.01 -11.30
C GLY A 121 -7.84 -13.71 -9.93
N GLY A 122 -6.78 -13.76 -9.12
CA GLY A 122 -6.63 -14.70 -8.00
C GLY A 122 -7.29 -14.31 -6.68
N GLY A 123 -7.27 -15.23 -5.70
CA GLY A 123 -7.79 -14.96 -4.35
C GLY A 123 -6.97 -13.92 -3.56
N GLY A 124 -5.70 -13.73 -3.88
CA GLY A 124 -4.87 -12.68 -3.28
C GLY A 124 -5.33 -11.26 -3.66
N GLU A 125 -5.74 -11.09 -4.91
CA GLU A 125 -6.23 -9.81 -5.44
C GLU A 125 -7.55 -9.39 -4.81
N ARG A 126 -8.45 -10.34 -4.55
CA ARG A 126 -9.69 -10.08 -3.80
C ARG A 126 -9.44 -9.45 -2.44
N VAL A 127 -8.36 -9.89 -1.78
CA VAL A 127 -7.94 -9.36 -0.48
C VAL A 127 -7.34 -7.96 -0.63
N LEU A 128 -6.53 -7.73 -1.67
CA LEU A 128 -6.01 -6.40 -2.02
C LEU A 128 -7.16 -5.39 -2.26
N TRP A 129 -8.09 -5.71 -3.16
CA TRP A 129 -9.16 -4.79 -3.55
C TRP A 129 -10.15 -4.53 -2.41
N ALA A 130 -10.44 -5.53 -1.58
CA ALA A 130 -11.19 -5.33 -0.34
C ALA A 130 -10.51 -4.35 0.61
N ALA A 131 -9.18 -4.45 0.77
CA ALA A 131 -8.41 -3.59 1.65
C ALA A 131 -8.36 -2.14 1.12
N ILE A 132 -8.19 -1.96 -0.19
CA ILE A 132 -8.23 -0.62 -0.82
C ILE A 132 -9.61 0.02 -0.63
N ALA A 133 -10.69 -0.70 -0.95
CA ALA A 133 -12.06 -0.20 -0.78
C ALA A 133 -12.34 0.21 0.69
N ALA A 134 -11.81 -0.54 1.64
CA ALA A 134 -11.94 -0.22 3.05
C ALA A 134 -11.18 1.04 3.47
N VAL A 135 -9.95 1.20 2.96
CA VAL A 135 -9.15 2.41 3.20
C VAL A 135 -9.87 3.62 2.63
N GLN A 136 -10.35 3.55 1.38
CA GLN A 136 -11.10 4.63 0.75
C GLN A 136 -12.39 4.98 1.51
N LYS A 137 -13.13 3.98 1.99
CA LYS A 137 -14.35 4.22 2.78
C LYS A 137 -14.06 4.97 4.09
N ARG A 138 -12.94 4.65 4.75
CA ARG A 138 -12.59 5.22 6.05
C ARG A 138 -11.81 6.54 5.94
N TRP A 139 -11.00 6.67 4.89
CA TRP A 139 -10.14 7.80 4.57
C TRP A 139 -10.33 8.17 3.09
N PRO A 140 -11.40 8.89 2.75
CA PRO A 140 -11.70 9.24 1.36
C PRO A 140 -10.66 10.15 0.72
N LYS A 141 -9.86 10.87 1.54
CA LYS A 141 -8.77 11.74 1.07
C LYS A 141 -7.43 11.01 0.93
N ALA A 142 -7.32 9.75 1.38
CA ALA A 142 -6.09 8.98 1.28
C ALA A 142 -5.87 8.47 -0.15
N ILE A 143 -4.61 8.46 -0.57
CA ILE A 143 -4.20 7.92 -1.86
C ILE A 143 -3.75 6.48 -1.65
N CYS A 144 -4.31 5.56 -2.43
CA CYS A 144 -3.92 4.15 -2.45
C CYS A 144 -2.94 3.91 -3.61
N ALA A 145 -1.65 3.82 -3.31
CA ALA A 145 -0.63 3.48 -4.29
C ALA A 145 -0.44 1.95 -4.34
N VAL A 146 -0.66 1.32 -5.49
CA VAL A 146 -0.51 -0.12 -5.69
C VAL A 146 0.78 -0.38 -6.48
N TYR A 147 1.74 -1.05 -5.85
CA TYR A 147 2.96 -1.50 -6.52
C TYR A 147 2.67 -2.81 -7.26
N THR A 148 2.68 -2.76 -8.59
CA THR A 148 2.34 -3.89 -9.47
C THR A 148 3.42 -4.13 -10.51
N GLY A 149 3.63 -5.36 -10.97
CA GLY A 149 4.49 -5.62 -12.13
C GLY A 149 3.72 -5.92 -13.43
N ASP A 150 2.40 -5.67 -13.45
CA ASP A 150 1.53 -5.87 -14.62
C ASP A 150 1.66 -4.69 -15.61
N HIS A 151 2.79 -4.61 -16.32
CA HIS A 151 3.07 -3.53 -17.31
C HIS A 151 2.20 -3.60 -18.57
N ASP A 152 1.53 -4.72 -18.78
CA ASP A 152 0.75 -5.04 -19.97
C ASP A 152 -0.70 -4.50 -19.92
N VAL A 153 -1.11 -3.91 -18.80
CA VAL A 153 -2.48 -3.42 -18.59
C VAL A 153 -2.49 -1.98 -18.09
N ASP A 154 -3.27 -1.14 -18.78
CA ASP A 154 -3.47 0.25 -18.40
C ASP A 154 -4.39 0.37 -17.16
N LYS A 155 -4.27 1.51 -16.47
CA LYS A 155 -5.07 1.81 -15.27
C LYS A 155 -6.57 1.64 -15.50
N ALA A 156 -7.11 2.08 -16.63
CA ALA A 156 -8.56 2.06 -16.86
C ALA A 156 -9.06 0.62 -17.09
N THR A 157 -8.35 -0.16 -17.91
CA THR A 157 -8.68 -1.58 -18.12
C THR A 157 -8.55 -2.37 -16.82
N MET A 158 -7.51 -2.13 -16.02
CA MET A 158 -7.32 -2.83 -14.75
C MET A 158 -8.49 -2.57 -13.80
N LEU A 159 -8.87 -1.30 -13.62
CA LEU A 159 -10.03 -0.91 -12.79
C LEU A 159 -11.34 -1.52 -13.31
N LYS A 160 -11.55 -1.56 -14.63
CA LYS A 160 -12.72 -2.20 -15.25
C LYS A 160 -12.78 -3.70 -14.98
N ASN A 161 -11.65 -4.40 -15.11
CA ASN A 161 -11.58 -5.84 -14.83
C ASN A 161 -11.95 -6.14 -13.37
N ILE A 162 -11.53 -5.27 -12.45
CA ILE A 162 -11.83 -5.42 -11.02
C ILE A 162 -13.31 -5.19 -10.73
N GLU A 163 -13.89 -4.17 -11.36
CA GLU A 163 -15.31 -3.83 -11.22
C GLU A 163 -16.20 -4.98 -11.67
N VAL A 164 -15.90 -5.56 -12.85
CA VAL A 164 -16.66 -6.70 -13.41
C VAL A 164 -16.44 -7.98 -12.60
N GLY A 165 -15.22 -8.24 -12.14
CA GLY A 165 -14.84 -9.51 -11.53
C GLY A 165 -15.20 -9.67 -10.04
N TYR A 166 -15.27 -8.57 -9.27
CA TYR A 166 -15.19 -8.67 -7.80
C TYR A 166 -16.26 -7.92 -7.01
N LEU A 167 -17.32 -7.41 -7.65
CA LEU A 167 -18.44 -6.72 -6.98
C LEU A 167 -18.01 -5.47 -6.18
N TYR A 168 -16.87 -4.86 -6.51
CA TYR A 168 -16.40 -3.61 -5.90
C TYR A 168 -16.79 -2.39 -6.74
N SER A 169 -18.06 -2.27 -7.10
CA SER A 169 -18.64 -1.13 -7.86
C SER A 169 -18.60 0.22 -7.12
N LEU A 170 -17.84 0.31 -6.02
CA LEU A 170 -17.73 1.48 -5.14
C LEU A 170 -16.27 1.94 -4.93
N LEU A 171 -15.31 1.36 -5.63
CA LEU A 171 -13.93 1.87 -5.65
C LEU A 171 -13.95 3.29 -6.21
N HIS A 172 -13.20 4.20 -5.58
CA HIS A 172 -13.07 5.58 -6.04
C HIS A 172 -11.82 5.72 -6.94
N PRO A 173 -11.97 5.72 -8.27
CA PRO A 173 -10.84 5.57 -9.21
C PRO A 173 -9.72 6.62 -9.09
N PRO A 174 -10.01 7.91 -8.82
CA PRO A 174 -8.97 8.95 -8.76
C PRO A 174 -7.92 8.69 -7.68
N THR A 175 -8.33 8.12 -6.55
CA THR A 175 -7.42 7.89 -5.40
C THR A 175 -6.57 6.64 -5.53
N VAL A 176 -6.79 5.79 -6.54
CA VAL A 176 -5.96 4.61 -6.81
C VAL A 176 -4.88 4.95 -7.82
N VAL A 177 -3.62 4.69 -7.48
CA VAL A 177 -2.47 4.98 -8.34
C VAL A 177 -1.64 3.73 -8.51
N PHE A 178 -1.31 3.36 -9.73
CA PHE A 178 -0.45 2.22 -10.02
C PHE A 178 1.02 2.64 -10.16
N LEU A 179 1.90 1.91 -9.48
CA LEU A 179 3.35 2.07 -9.56
C LEU A 179 3.93 0.78 -10.12
N TYR A 180 4.42 0.86 -11.36
CA TYR A 180 4.87 -0.31 -12.10
C TYR A 180 6.31 -0.71 -11.74
N LEU A 181 6.47 -1.93 -11.25
CA LEU A 181 7.71 -2.55 -10.77
C LEU A 181 8.44 -3.24 -11.90
N SER A 182 9.70 -2.90 -12.14
CA SER A 182 10.52 -3.51 -13.19
C SER A 182 11.07 -4.89 -12.78
N MET A 183 11.20 -5.15 -11.47
CA MET A 183 11.92 -6.31 -10.96
C MET A 183 11.03 -7.53 -10.65
N ARG A 184 9.78 -7.58 -11.13
CA ARG A 184 8.82 -8.68 -10.83
C ARG A 184 9.41 -10.07 -11.08
N ARG A 185 10.24 -10.24 -12.11
CA ARG A 185 10.90 -11.52 -12.45
C ARG A 185 11.60 -12.21 -11.27
N TYR A 186 12.15 -11.48 -10.32
CA TYR A 186 12.90 -12.07 -9.21
C TYR A 186 12.03 -12.80 -8.19
N VAL A 187 10.72 -12.58 -8.15
CA VAL A 187 9.82 -13.35 -7.28
C VAL A 187 9.18 -14.55 -7.98
N LEU A 188 9.39 -14.73 -9.28
CA LEU A 188 8.92 -15.90 -10.02
C LEU A 188 9.84 -17.10 -9.75
N SER A 189 9.24 -18.29 -9.61
CA SER A 189 9.99 -19.54 -9.42
C SER A 189 10.87 -19.90 -10.61
N SER A 190 10.45 -19.54 -11.83
CA SER A 190 11.21 -19.79 -13.06
C SER A 190 12.58 -19.11 -13.11
N THR A 191 12.78 -18.03 -12.34
CA THR A 191 14.07 -17.34 -12.23
C THR A 191 15.09 -18.13 -11.41
N TRP A 192 14.63 -19.06 -10.56
CA TRP A 192 15.46 -19.76 -9.57
C TRP A 192 15.42 -21.28 -9.81
N PRO A 193 16.24 -21.82 -10.72
CA PRO A 193 16.25 -23.24 -11.04
C PRO A 193 16.71 -24.13 -9.88
N HIS A 194 17.49 -23.57 -8.95
CA HIS A 194 17.92 -24.22 -7.71
C HIS A 194 17.62 -23.30 -6.53
N PHE A 195 17.37 -23.88 -5.35
CA PHE A 195 17.07 -23.15 -4.10
C PHE A 195 15.94 -22.12 -4.24
N THR A 196 14.86 -22.48 -4.95
CA THR A 196 13.77 -21.57 -5.31
C THR A 196 13.21 -20.75 -4.14
N LEU A 197 13.02 -21.36 -2.96
CA LEU A 197 12.52 -20.64 -1.78
C LEU A 197 13.48 -19.56 -1.28
N LEU A 198 14.78 -19.85 -1.27
CA LEU A 198 15.81 -18.87 -0.89
C LEU A 198 15.90 -17.77 -1.96
N GLY A 199 15.90 -18.16 -3.23
CA GLY A 199 15.90 -17.26 -4.37
C GLY A 199 14.72 -16.28 -4.33
N GLN A 200 13.50 -16.77 -4.14
CA GLN A 200 12.31 -15.92 -4.02
C GLN A 200 12.35 -15.04 -2.77
N SER A 201 12.92 -15.53 -1.67
CA SER A 201 13.13 -14.72 -0.46
C SER A 201 14.04 -13.52 -0.74
N ILE A 202 15.17 -13.74 -1.41
CA ILE A 202 16.08 -12.67 -1.86
C ILE A 202 15.40 -11.78 -2.91
N GLY A 203 14.69 -12.38 -3.86
CA GLY A 203 13.95 -11.68 -4.90
C GLY A 203 12.90 -10.72 -4.34
N SER A 204 12.29 -11.06 -3.21
CA SER A 204 11.34 -10.17 -2.53
C SER A 204 11.99 -8.93 -1.93
N LEU A 205 13.27 -9.01 -1.49
CA LEU A 205 14.04 -7.83 -1.06
C LEU A 205 14.34 -6.92 -2.25
N ILE A 206 14.78 -7.51 -3.36
CA ILE A 206 15.08 -6.79 -4.61
C ILE A 206 13.83 -6.05 -5.11
N LEU A 207 12.68 -6.75 -5.12
CA LEU A 207 11.42 -6.18 -5.58
C LEU A 207 10.87 -5.10 -4.63
N ALA A 208 11.04 -5.27 -3.31
CA ALA A 208 10.66 -4.25 -2.35
C ALA A 208 11.54 -3.00 -2.46
N HIS A 209 12.84 -3.17 -2.66
CA HIS A 209 13.75 -2.06 -2.95
C HIS A 209 13.30 -1.31 -4.21
N ASP A 210 12.98 -2.01 -5.31
CA ASP A 210 12.41 -1.42 -6.52
C ASP A 210 11.18 -0.55 -6.19
N ALA A 211 10.22 -1.08 -5.43
CA ALA A 211 9.05 -0.32 -4.97
C ALA A 211 9.42 0.97 -4.23
N PHE A 212 10.35 0.90 -3.28
CA PHE A 212 10.77 2.05 -2.47
C PHE A 212 11.56 3.10 -3.26
N THR A 213 12.19 2.71 -4.38
CA THR A 213 12.81 3.68 -5.29
C THR A 213 11.78 4.45 -6.13
N LEU A 214 10.57 3.88 -6.34
CA LEU A 214 9.47 4.55 -7.03
C LEU A 214 8.75 5.53 -6.10
N LEU A 215 8.39 5.09 -4.91
CA LEU A 215 7.70 5.90 -3.92
C LEU A 215 7.92 5.30 -2.53
N VAL A 216 8.23 6.14 -1.53
CA VAL A 216 8.14 5.73 -0.12
C VAL A 216 6.76 6.15 0.41
N PRO A 217 5.87 5.20 0.76
CA PRO A 217 4.54 5.52 1.24
C PRO A 217 4.57 5.98 2.69
N ASP A 218 3.49 6.60 3.15
CA ASP A 218 3.32 6.92 4.59
C ASP A 218 3.05 5.65 5.39
N ILE A 219 2.41 4.66 4.74
CA ILE A 219 2.05 3.37 5.33
C ILE A 219 2.30 2.30 4.29
N PHE A 220 3.05 1.27 4.64
CA PHE A 220 3.36 0.16 3.74
C PHE A 220 2.56 -1.09 4.12
N ILE A 221 1.90 -1.71 3.16
CA ILE A 221 1.10 -2.92 3.34
C ILE A 221 1.55 -3.98 2.35
N ASP A 222 2.17 -5.04 2.87
CA ASP A 222 2.50 -6.24 2.10
C ASP A 222 1.30 -7.20 2.09
N THR A 223 0.66 -7.25 0.92
CA THR A 223 -0.54 -8.09 0.70
C THR A 223 -0.20 -9.47 0.15
N MET A 224 1.02 -9.67 -0.37
CA MET A 224 1.50 -10.95 -0.88
C MET A 224 1.98 -11.87 0.25
N GLY A 225 2.51 -11.28 1.33
CA GLY A 225 3.08 -12.03 2.45
C GLY A 225 4.58 -12.31 2.27
N TYR A 226 5.29 -11.41 1.59
CA TYR A 226 6.75 -11.43 1.51
C TYR A 226 7.35 -10.87 2.81
N ALA A 227 7.61 -11.75 3.78
CA ALA A 227 8.15 -11.37 5.09
C ALA A 227 9.41 -10.49 5.00
N PHE A 228 10.31 -10.79 4.05
CA PHE A 228 11.54 -10.02 3.85
C PHE A 228 11.29 -8.62 3.27
N ALA A 229 10.26 -8.44 2.43
CA ALA A 229 9.86 -7.11 1.97
C ALA A 229 9.39 -6.22 3.13
N SER A 230 8.58 -6.81 4.03
CA SER A 230 8.11 -6.13 5.24
C SER A 230 9.26 -5.82 6.21
N ALA A 231 10.19 -6.76 6.40
CA ALA A 231 11.38 -6.55 7.20
C ALA A 231 12.25 -5.43 6.63
N LEU A 232 12.46 -5.41 5.30
CA LEU A 232 13.22 -4.35 4.63
C LEU A 232 12.59 -2.98 4.85
N SER A 233 11.26 -2.88 4.78
CA SER A 233 10.54 -1.63 5.08
C SER A 233 10.86 -1.13 6.49
N HIS A 234 10.79 -1.99 7.50
CA HIS A 234 11.09 -1.63 8.89
C HIS A 234 12.55 -1.21 9.10
N TYR A 235 13.50 -1.84 8.42
CA TYR A 235 14.92 -1.47 8.55
C TYR A 235 15.28 -0.17 7.83
N LEU A 236 14.72 0.06 6.64
CA LEU A 236 14.94 1.29 5.87
C LEU A 236 14.17 2.48 6.46
N PHE A 237 12.94 2.24 6.91
CA PHE A 237 11.99 3.28 7.33
C PHE A 237 11.35 2.92 8.68
N PRO A 238 12.06 3.11 9.80
CA PRO A 238 11.54 2.78 11.13
C PRO A 238 10.24 3.51 11.48
N GLU A 239 10.02 4.69 10.90
CA GLU A 239 8.83 5.52 11.14
C GLU A 239 7.63 5.14 10.26
N VAL A 240 7.83 4.34 9.21
CA VAL A 240 6.75 3.92 8.31
C VAL A 240 6.07 2.68 8.89
N PRO A 241 4.80 2.79 9.31
CA PRO A 241 4.05 1.65 9.79
C PRO A 241 3.92 0.61 8.69
N THR A 242 4.34 -0.61 9.01
CA THR A 242 4.38 -1.73 8.08
C THR A 242 3.35 -2.78 8.50
N GLY A 243 2.35 -2.99 7.65
CA GLY A 243 1.41 -4.10 7.77
C GLY A 243 1.83 -5.24 6.84
N SER A 244 1.74 -6.48 7.30
CA SER A 244 1.88 -7.66 6.44
C SER A 244 0.70 -8.60 6.64
N ARG A 245 0.37 -9.38 5.62
CA ARG A 245 -0.63 -10.45 5.67
C ARG A 245 -0.42 -11.43 6.84
N HIS A 246 0.80 -11.56 7.37
CA HIS A 246 1.16 -12.61 8.34
C HIS A 246 1.32 -12.18 9.82
N ILE A 247 0.93 -10.96 10.23
CA ILE A 247 1.11 -10.55 11.64
C ILE A 247 -0.04 -11.10 12.52
N ARG A 248 0.32 -12.09 13.35
CA ARG A 248 -0.44 -12.78 14.43
C ARG A 248 -1.95 -12.97 14.23
N PHE A 249 -2.26 -14.03 13.47
CA PHE A 249 -3.52 -14.74 13.48
C PHE A 249 -3.73 -15.39 14.87
N GLN A 250 -4.51 -14.77 15.77
CA GLN A 250 -5.12 -15.54 16.86
C GLN A 250 -6.22 -16.37 16.20
N ARG A 251 -5.96 -17.67 15.97
CA ARG A 251 -6.90 -18.58 15.29
C ARG A 251 -8.26 -18.54 15.98
N PRO A 252 -9.36 -18.16 15.29
CA PRO A 252 -10.68 -18.61 15.66
C PRO A 252 -10.92 -19.98 15.03
N GLU A 253 -11.54 -20.84 15.81
CA GLU A 253 -11.91 -22.22 15.52
C GLU A 253 -12.75 -22.36 14.23
N PHE A 254 -12.56 -23.49 13.54
CA PHE A 254 -13.01 -23.78 12.18
C PHE A 254 -14.54 -23.89 12.04
N ARG A 255 -15.14 -23.18 11.05
CA ARG A 255 -16.29 -23.65 10.23
C ARG A 255 -16.57 -22.72 9.03
N GLY A 256 -16.48 -23.28 7.81
CA GLY A 256 -17.14 -22.77 6.59
C GLY A 256 -16.35 -21.81 5.68
N GLY A 257 -16.11 -22.23 4.42
CA GLY A 257 -15.23 -21.55 3.44
C GLY A 257 -15.64 -20.13 3.01
N LYS A 258 -16.94 -19.84 2.84
CA LYS A 258 -17.42 -18.48 2.45
C LYS A 258 -17.39 -17.47 3.60
N ARG A 259 -17.44 -17.93 4.85
CA ARG A 259 -17.32 -17.09 6.06
C ARG A 259 -15.86 -16.76 6.37
N LEU A 260 -14.96 -17.67 6.03
CA LEU A 260 -13.51 -17.50 6.20
C LEU A 260 -12.95 -16.32 5.39
N GLU A 261 -13.37 -16.16 4.13
CA GLU A 261 -12.88 -15.08 3.27
C GLU A 261 -13.37 -13.71 3.76
N ARG A 262 -14.65 -13.63 4.17
CA ARG A 262 -15.24 -12.43 4.78
C ARG A 262 -14.59 -12.09 6.14
N ASN A 263 -14.24 -13.09 6.94
CA ASN A 263 -13.53 -12.89 8.21
C ASN A 263 -12.07 -12.48 7.99
N ARG A 264 -11.37 -13.07 7.02
CA ARG A 264 -10.00 -12.67 6.65
C ARG A 264 -9.94 -11.24 6.13
N GLN A 265 -10.91 -10.83 5.31
CA GLN A 265 -11.05 -9.44 4.88
C GLN A 265 -11.29 -8.52 6.09
N LYS A 266 -12.23 -8.85 6.99
CA LYS A 266 -12.48 -8.06 8.21
C LYS A 266 -11.24 -7.94 9.13
N THR A 267 -10.47 -9.00 9.30
CA THR A 267 -9.25 -8.99 10.11
C THR A 267 -8.14 -8.18 9.44
N LEU A 268 -7.93 -8.32 8.14
CA LEU A 268 -6.98 -7.49 7.41
C LEU A 268 -7.41 -6.02 7.45
N LEU A 269 -8.69 -5.71 7.24
CA LEU A 269 -9.25 -4.37 7.41
C LEU A 269 -8.96 -3.83 8.81
N ALA A 270 -9.20 -4.62 9.86
CA ALA A 270 -8.92 -4.23 11.23
C ALA A 270 -7.43 -3.97 11.47
N HIS A 271 -6.54 -4.78 10.88
CA HIS A 271 -5.10 -4.58 10.95
C HIS A 271 -4.61 -3.39 10.15
N VAL A 272 -5.11 -3.18 8.94
CA VAL A 272 -4.82 -1.98 8.13
C VAL A 272 -5.29 -0.75 8.90
N CYS A 273 -6.48 -0.81 9.49
CA CYS A 273 -6.99 0.25 10.34
C CYS A 273 -6.15 0.48 11.60
N ALA A 274 -5.66 -0.58 12.24
CA ALA A 274 -4.79 -0.51 13.41
C ALA A 274 -3.39 0.03 13.04
N THR A 275 -2.84 -0.39 11.91
CA THR A 275 -1.53 0.04 11.39
C THR A 275 -1.57 1.53 11.03
N ILE A 276 -2.66 1.98 10.39
CA ILE A 276 -2.89 3.40 10.10
C ILE A 276 -3.10 4.20 11.39
N ARG A 277 -3.85 3.67 12.36
CA ARG A 277 -4.04 4.31 13.67
C ARG A 277 -2.72 4.43 14.45
N LEU A 278 -1.87 3.41 14.42
CA LEU A 278 -0.54 3.43 15.02
C LEU A 278 0.38 4.43 14.31
N GLY A 279 0.35 4.49 12.98
CA GLY A 279 1.11 5.50 12.21
C GLY A 279 0.80 6.95 12.53
N ARG A 280 -0.41 7.21 13.03
CA ARG A 280 -0.86 8.53 13.45
C ARG A 280 -0.56 8.85 14.91
N ILE A 281 -0.15 7.87 15.72
CA ILE A 281 0.33 8.13 17.09
C ILE A 281 1.80 8.55 17.07
N TYR A 282 2.55 8.13 16.05
CA TYR A 282 3.99 8.39 15.91
C TYR A 282 4.35 9.53 14.93
N ASN A 283 3.37 10.15 14.26
CA ASN A 283 3.50 11.39 13.47
C ASN A 283 2.59 12.47 14.05
#